data_AF-A0A7S0NSU7-F1
#
_entry.id   AF-A0A7S0NSU7-F1
#
_cell.length_a   1.000
_cell.length_b   1.000
_cell.length_c   1.000
_cell.angle_alpha   90.00
_cell.angle_beta   90.00
_cell.angle_gamma   90.00
#
_symmetry.space_group_name_H-M   'P 1'
#
loop_
_entity.id
_entity.type
_entity.pdbx_description
1 polymer ?
#
loop_
_entity_poly.entity_id
_entity_poly.type
_entity_poly.pdbx_seq_one_letter_code
_entity_poly.pdbx_strand_id
1 'polypeptide(L)'
;QDIIKPATAKTRGRYADLPEVVKTGAVGPAKSFGSHCWGAKWGLLVAALADEADPDRHVWIDIFAVRQWPGNGAGADLCFDEVIRKCSSFVIACQAFATKKDNGITCLGNLTNQQTQARQIHLLPKEVRCSIAFLRIWCLAEVMAAIDGEIAVVMKIGKMVPDKNKKGGIGFLGDYSMTQAVANVIDIEQAEAALVKDKELILSKARQMKSKDGEEGGLFMINSKVKAAAWASMVCYDLPKVQAAACGDKALAIDGAKQAHIDEWAMAAAGGGYHQLLQRLLDRGARAGVVVPGSVTAMTSAAYNGQLKSLQMLIKAPDGARAAIDPDDDGDTAISMAARGGCAPGVRFLIQQGADVSKPNKVGNTPLMRAGMASGDMACGA
;
A
#
# COMPACT_ATOMS: atom_id res chain seq x y z
N GLN A 1 -7.59 -0.58 -26.91
CA GLN A 1 -8.44 0.46 -27.54
C GLN A 1 -9.38 -0.16 -28.58
N ASP A 2 -8.95 -1.25 -29.19
CA ASP A 2 -9.59 -1.89 -30.35
C ASP A 2 -10.85 -2.70 -30.01
N ILE A 3 -11.07 -3.03 -28.72
CA ILE A 3 -12.31 -3.68 -28.26
C ILE A 3 -13.36 -2.63 -27.91
N ILE A 4 -12.97 -1.63 -27.10
CA ILE A 4 -13.90 -0.67 -26.50
C ILE A 4 -14.38 0.36 -27.51
N LYS A 5 -13.45 0.99 -28.26
CA LYS A 5 -13.77 2.13 -29.14
C LYS A 5 -14.77 1.75 -30.25
N PRO A 6 -14.65 0.60 -30.93
CA PRO A 6 -15.65 0.19 -31.92
C PRO A 6 -17.01 -0.09 -31.30
N ALA A 7 -17.05 -0.78 -30.15
CA ALA A 7 -18.30 -1.16 -29.48
C ALA A 7 -19.09 0.04 -28.94
N THR A 8 -18.40 1.07 -28.44
CA THR A 8 -19.06 2.27 -27.90
C THR A 8 -19.18 3.43 -28.89
N ALA A 9 -18.63 3.30 -30.11
CA ALA A 9 -18.58 4.38 -31.10
C ALA A 9 -19.94 4.99 -31.43
N LYS A 10 -20.97 4.14 -31.57
CA LYS A 10 -22.31 4.54 -31.99
C LYS A 10 -23.10 5.22 -30.86
N THR A 11 -22.93 4.76 -29.63
CA THR A 11 -23.73 5.20 -28.48
C THR A 11 -23.02 6.26 -27.64
N ARG A 12 -21.69 6.39 -27.78
CA ARG A 12 -20.83 7.15 -26.86
C ARG A 12 -21.06 6.80 -25.38
N GLY A 13 -21.56 5.59 -25.10
CA GLY A 13 -21.82 5.09 -23.75
C GLY A 13 -20.59 4.42 -23.12
N ARG A 14 -20.68 4.07 -21.82
CA ARG A 14 -19.65 3.26 -21.16
C ARG A 14 -19.74 1.83 -21.68
N TYR A 15 -18.59 1.18 -21.87
CA TYR A 15 -18.54 -0.22 -22.33
C TYR A 15 -19.36 -1.15 -21.41
N ALA A 16 -19.33 -0.89 -20.10
CA ALA A 16 -20.08 -1.65 -19.10
C ALA A 16 -21.61 -1.48 -19.20
N ASP A 17 -22.11 -0.43 -19.86
CA ASP A 17 -23.56 -0.21 -20.04
C ASP A 17 -24.08 -0.85 -21.34
N LEU A 18 -23.21 -1.40 -22.17
CA LEU A 18 -23.62 -2.04 -23.42
C LEU A 18 -24.49 -3.27 -23.11
N PRO A 19 -25.67 -3.44 -23.76
CA PRO A 19 -26.58 -4.54 -23.47
C PRO A 19 -25.92 -5.91 -23.56
N GLU A 20 -25.04 -6.11 -24.53
CA GLU A 20 -24.26 -7.33 -24.71
C GLU A 20 -23.29 -7.61 -23.55
N VAL A 21 -22.75 -6.56 -22.91
CA VAL A 21 -21.86 -6.68 -21.76
C VAL A 21 -22.67 -6.91 -20.49
N VAL A 22 -23.74 -6.15 -20.28
CA VAL A 22 -24.65 -6.33 -19.13
C VAL A 22 -25.23 -7.75 -19.09
N LYS A 23 -25.62 -8.30 -20.25
CA LYS A 23 -26.14 -9.68 -20.38
C LYS A 23 -25.15 -10.76 -19.94
N THR A 24 -23.85 -10.48 -19.92
CA THR A 24 -22.85 -11.47 -19.45
C THR A 24 -22.84 -11.64 -17.93
N GLY A 25 -23.43 -10.70 -17.19
CA GLY A 25 -23.33 -10.65 -15.73
C GLY A 25 -21.95 -10.18 -15.22
N ALA A 26 -21.01 -9.82 -16.11
CA ALA A 26 -19.67 -9.36 -15.74
C ALA A 26 -19.61 -7.90 -15.25
N VAL A 27 -20.76 -7.25 -15.07
CA VAL A 27 -20.88 -5.86 -14.61
C VAL A 27 -21.60 -5.85 -13.28
N GLY A 28 -21.01 -5.18 -12.30
CA GLY A 28 -21.56 -5.05 -10.95
C GLY A 28 -20.76 -4.06 -10.12
N PRO A 29 -21.11 -3.91 -8.84
CA PRO A 29 -20.32 -3.10 -7.90
C PRO A 29 -18.89 -3.63 -7.81
N ALA A 30 -17.92 -2.78 -8.10
CA ALA A 30 -16.51 -3.15 -8.01
C ALA A 30 -16.06 -3.20 -6.53
N LYS A 31 -15.39 -4.28 -6.14
CA LYS A 31 -14.72 -4.38 -4.82
C LYS A 31 -13.38 -3.64 -4.83
N SER A 32 -12.69 -3.65 -5.96
CA SER A 32 -11.36 -3.05 -6.09
C SER A 32 -11.32 -2.03 -7.21
N PHE A 33 -10.57 -0.95 -6.98
CA PHE A 33 -10.16 -0.01 -8.00
C PHE A 33 -8.69 -0.24 -8.33
N GLY A 34 -8.33 -0.43 -9.60
CA GLY A 34 -6.96 -0.55 -10.07
C GLY A 34 -6.50 0.70 -10.82
N SER A 35 -5.31 1.19 -10.52
CA SER A 35 -4.68 2.30 -11.27
C SER A 35 -3.56 1.81 -12.18
N HIS A 36 -3.71 2.00 -13.49
CA HIS A 36 -2.68 1.60 -14.45
C HIS A 36 -1.60 2.67 -14.59
N CYS A 37 -0.33 2.27 -14.54
CA CYS A 37 0.77 3.20 -14.78
C CYS A 37 1.04 3.32 -16.30
N TRP A 38 1.16 4.54 -16.80
CA TRP A 38 1.54 4.88 -18.18
C TRP A 38 2.68 4.04 -18.81
N GLY A 39 3.75 3.75 -18.07
CA GLY A 39 4.89 2.95 -18.57
C GLY A 39 4.84 1.47 -18.19
N ALA A 40 3.83 1.02 -17.44
CA ALA A 40 3.71 -0.39 -17.06
C ALA A 40 3.02 -1.21 -18.15
N LYS A 41 3.33 -2.51 -18.18
CA LYS A 41 2.60 -3.45 -19.04
C LYS A 41 1.19 -3.65 -18.51
N TRP A 42 0.17 -3.51 -19.36
CA TRP A 42 -1.24 -3.75 -19.00
C TRP A 42 -1.46 -5.09 -18.29
N GLY A 43 -0.88 -6.16 -18.83
CA GLY A 43 -1.00 -7.50 -18.25
C GLY A 43 -0.43 -7.62 -16.83
N LEU A 44 0.47 -6.73 -16.41
CA LEU A 44 1.00 -6.74 -15.05
C LEU A 44 -0.07 -6.33 -14.03
N LEU A 45 -0.80 -5.24 -14.32
CA LEU A 45 -1.88 -4.80 -13.44
C LEU A 45 -2.99 -5.86 -13.39
N VAL A 46 -3.34 -6.45 -14.53
CA VAL A 46 -4.33 -7.54 -14.59
C VAL A 46 -3.87 -8.74 -13.77
N ALA A 47 -2.61 -9.16 -13.92
CA ALA A 47 -2.06 -10.28 -13.14
C ALA A 47 -2.05 -9.96 -11.64
N ALA A 48 -1.65 -8.76 -11.24
CA ALA A 48 -1.64 -8.31 -9.84
C ALA A 48 -3.05 -8.26 -9.23
N LEU A 49 -4.05 -7.83 -10.01
CA LEU A 49 -5.46 -7.84 -9.64
C LEU A 49 -6.09 -9.24 -9.67
N ALA A 50 -5.48 -10.23 -10.31
CA ALA A 50 -5.96 -11.60 -10.34
C ALA A 50 -5.27 -12.49 -9.29
N ASP A 51 -4.14 -12.03 -8.75
CA ASP A 51 -3.31 -12.75 -7.77
C ASP A 51 -4.12 -13.15 -6.52
N GLU A 52 -4.39 -14.44 -6.37
CA GLU A 52 -5.23 -15.04 -5.30
C GLU A 52 -6.65 -14.44 -5.18
N ALA A 53 -7.14 -13.78 -6.24
CA ALA A 53 -8.46 -13.16 -6.27
C ALA A 53 -9.59 -14.20 -6.23
N ASP A 54 -10.71 -13.88 -5.59
CA ASP A 54 -11.92 -14.66 -5.80
C ASP A 54 -12.37 -14.50 -7.28
N PRO A 55 -12.81 -15.58 -7.97
CA PRO A 55 -13.25 -15.50 -9.36
C PRO A 55 -14.44 -14.56 -9.62
N ASP A 56 -15.21 -14.21 -8.59
CA ASP A 56 -16.36 -13.31 -8.65
C ASP A 56 -16.03 -11.85 -8.30
N ARG A 57 -14.76 -11.53 -8.01
CA ARG A 57 -14.33 -10.17 -7.73
C ARG A 57 -14.47 -9.30 -8.97
N HIS A 58 -15.32 -8.29 -8.87
CA HIS A 58 -15.43 -7.23 -9.85
C HIS A 58 -14.43 -6.12 -9.55
N VAL A 59 -13.74 -5.65 -10.59
CA VAL A 59 -12.70 -4.62 -10.48
C VAL A 59 -13.00 -3.48 -11.45
N TRP A 60 -12.84 -2.26 -10.99
CA TRP A 60 -12.81 -1.08 -11.83
C TRP A 60 -11.34 -0.73 -12.13
N ILE A 61 -10.97 -0.45 -13.38
CA ILE A 61 -9.58 -0.13 -13.72
C ILE A 61 -9.52 1.19 -14.49
N ASP A 62 -8.72 2.15 -14.01
CA ASP A 62 -8.32 3.30 -14.82
C ASP A 62 -7.31 2.84 -15.89
N ILE A 63 -7.83 2.51 -17.07
CA ILE A 63 -7.02 2.08 -18.23
C ILE A 63 -6.57 3.25 -19.11
N PHE A 64 -7.12 4.45 -18.90
CA PHE A 64 -7.00 5.57 -19.82
C PHE A 64 -6.52 6.83 -19.10
N ALA A 65 -5.20 6.97 -19.02
CA ALA A 65 -4.56 8.30 -19.08
C ALA A 65 -4.71 8.95 -20.47
N VAL A 66 -5.82 8.70 -21.18
CA VAL A 66 -6.08 9.32 -22.49
C VAL A 66 -6.55 10.72 -22.17
N ARG A 67 -5.67 11.71 -22.37
CA ARG A 67 -5.94 13.16 -22.27
C ARG A 67 -7.23 13.45 -21.50
N GLN A 68 -7.15 13.58 -20.19
CA GLN A 68 -8.12 14.40 -19.46
C GLN A 68 -7.99 15.80 -20.07
N TRP A 69 -8.80 16.05 -21.09
CA TRP A 69 -8.63 17.13 -22.04
C TRP A 69 -9.26 18.39 -21.41
N PRO A 70 -8.51 19.49 -21.21
CA PRO A 70 -9.04 20.70 -20.56
C PRO A 70 -10.07 21.47 -21.41
N GLY A 71 -10.38 21.00 -22.61
CA GLY A 71 -11.38 21.60 -23.52
C GLY A 71 -12.84 21.20 -23.26
N ASN A 72 -13.13 20.35 -22.28
CA ASN A 72 -14.50 20.25 -21.76
C ASN A 72 -14.59 21.18 -20.56
N GLY A 73 -15.07 22.41 -20.79
CA GLY A 73 -15.09 23.51 -19.82
C GLY A 73 -15.37 23.09 -18.37
N ALA A 74 -14.61 23.70 -17.45
CA ALA A 74 -14.71 23.62 -15.99
C ALA A 74 -15.76 22.64 -15.43
N GLY A 75 -15.41 21.36 -15.32
CA GLY A 75 -16.25 20.37 -14.60
C GLY A 75 -16.27 18.94 -15.14
N ALA A 76 -15.60 18.64 -16.26
CA ALA A 76 -15.68 17.33 -16.91
C ALA A 76 -14.41 16.46 -16.78
N ASP A 77 -13.50 16.79 -15.87
CA ASP A 77 -12.43 15.85 -15.50
C ASP A 77 -13.08 14.66 -14.79
N LEU A 78 -12.78 13.45 -15.26
CA LEU A 78 -13.21 12.21 -14.61
C LEU A 78 -12.50 12.08 -13.27
N CYS A 79 -13.09 12.67 -12.24
CA CYS A 79 -12.71 12.51 -10.86
C CYS A 79 -13.23 11.15 -10.37
N PHE A 80 -12.31 10.23 -10.05
CA PHE A 80 -12.68 8.89 -9.60
C PHE A 80 -12.91 8.78 -8.10
N ASP A 81 -12.83 9.88 -7.34
CA ASP A 81 -12.99 9.90 -5.88
C ASP A 81 -14.25 9.15 -5.43
N GLU A 82 -15.40 9.44 -6.05
CA GLU A 82 -16.68 8.80 -5.74
C GLU A 82 -16.74 7.32 -6.12
N VAL A 83 -15.94 6.89 -7.10
CA VAL A 83 -15.83 5.48 -7.49
C VAL A 83 -14.93 4.74 -6.50
N ILE A 84 -13.80 5.34 -6.15
CA ILE A 84 -12.82 4.78 -5.21
C ILE A 84 -13.46 4.61 -3.83
N ARG A 85 -14.21 5.61 -3.34
CA ARG A 85 -14.93 5.54 -2.05
C ARG A 85 -15.99 4.43 -1.97
N LYS A 86 -16.45 3.91 -3.12
CA LYS A 86 -17.39 2.78 -3.19
C LYS A 86 -16.70 1.42 -3.26
N CYS A 87 -15.39 1.40 -3.50
CA CYS A 87 -14.59 0.18 -3.50
C CYS A 87 -14.16 -0.15 -2.06
N SER A 88 -13.84 -1.41 -1.80
CA SER A 88 -13.24 -1.87 -0.54
C SER A 88 -11.72 -1.70 -0.53
N SER A 89 -11.10 -1.62 -1.71
CA SER A 89 -9.64 -1.50 -1.86
C SER A 89 -9.25 -0.70 -3.11
N PHE A 90 -8.09 -0.07 -3.03
CA PHE A 90 -7.38 0.55 -4.13
C PHE A 90 -6.08 -0.24 -4.38
N VAL A 91 -5.90 -0.78 -5.58
CA VAL A 91 -4.79 -1.65 -5.94
C VAL A 91 -3.87 -0.93 -6.94
N ILE A 92 -2.59 -0.91 -6.61
CA ILE A 92 -1.52 -0.38 -7.47
C ILE A 92 -0.48 -1.46 -7.74
N ALA A 93 -0.06 -1.57 -9.00
CA ALA A 93 0.94 -2.53 -9.44
C ALA A 93 2.20 -1.80 -9.93
N CYS A 94 3.37 -2.21 -9.45
CA CYS A 94 4.66 -1.72 -9.92
C CYS A 94 5.46 -2.84 -10.56
N GLN A 95 6.04 -2.56 -11.72
CA GLN A 95 6.86 -3.53 -12.43
C GLN A 95 8.21 -3.73 -11.73
N ALA A 96 8.64 -4.98 -11.63
CA ALA A 96 9.98 -5.31 -11.16
C ALA A 96 11.06 -4.90 -12.18
N PHE A 97 12.11 -4.26 -11.67
CA PHE A 97 13.33 -3.90 -12.39
C PHE A 97 14.55 -4.45 -11.66
N ALA A 98 15.73 -4.29 -12.26
CA ALA A 98 16.98 -4.66 -11.61
C ALA A 98 17.17 -3.86 -10.30
N THR A 99 17.63 -4.55 -9.27
CA THR A 99 18.03 -3.97 -7.99
C THR A 99 19.46 -4.40 -7.66
N LYS A 100 20.18 -3.59 -6.90
CA LYS A 100 21.51 -3.95 -6.38
C LYS A 100 21.61 -3.69 -4.88
N LYS A 101 22.51 -4.40 -4.21
CA LYS A 101 22.93 -4.07 -2.84
C LYS A 101 24.11 -3.10 -2.90
N ASP A 102 24.04 -2.01 -2.16
CA ASP A 102 25.13 -1.06 -1.95
C ASP A 102 25.20 -0.70 -0.47
N ASN A 103 26.31 -1.05 0.19
CA ASN A 103 26.50 -0.91 1.65
C ASN A 103 25.29 -1.43 2.47
N GLY A 104 24.81 -2.64 2.15
CA GLY A 104 23.67 -3.28 2.83
C GLY A 104 22.28 -2.81 2.35
N ILE A 105 22.19 -1.65 1.72
CA ILE A 105 20.94 -1.06 1.24
C ILE A 105 20.58 -1.60 -0.14
N THR A 106 19.33 -2.06 -0.29
CA THR A 106 18.79 -2.44 -1.60
C THR A 106 18.39 -1.18 -2.36
N CYS A 107 19.07 -0.94 -3.47
CA CYS A 107 18.94 0.23 -4.32
C CYS A 107 18.23 -0.14 -5.63
N LEU A 108 17.41 0.80 -6.13
CA LEU A 108 16.69 0.63 -7.39
C LEU A 108 17.63 0.93 -8.57
N GLY A 109 17.72 0.00 -9.53
CA GLY A 109 18.58 0.14 -10.70
C GLY A 109 20.05 0.36 -10.31
N ASN A 110 20.63 1.44 -10.83
CA ASN A 110 22.05 1.78 -10.62
C ASN A 110 22.29 2.81 -9.51
N LEU A 111 21.27 3.24 -8.76
CA LEU A 111 21.42 4.21 -7.67
C LEU A 111 22.40 3.71 -6.60
N THR A 112 23.23 4.60 -6.06
CA THR A 112 24.02 4.30 -4.85
C THR A 112 23.15 4.37 -3.59
N ASN A 113 23.66 3.90 -2.46
CA ASN A 113 23.03 4.05 -1.15
C ASN A 113 22.74 5.53 -0.87
N GLN A 114 23.74 6.40 -1.04
CA GLN A 114 23.58 7.85 -0.83
C GLN A 114 22.48 8.45 -1.72
N GLN A 115 22.43 8.07 -3.00
CA GLN A 115 21.41 8.54 -3.93
C GLN A 115 20.02 8.00 -3.58
N THR A 116 19.93 6.76 -3.09
CA THR A 116 18.69 6.12 -2.63
C THR A 116 18.14 6.84 -1.40
N GLN A 117 18.99 7.09 -0.39
CA GLN A 117 18.62 7.84 0.82
C GLN A 117 18.21 9.28 0.51
N ALA A 118 18.89 9.93 -0.44
CA ALA A 118 18.53 11.25 -0.94
C ALA A 118 17.35 11.22 -1.93
N ARG A 119 16.76 10.04 -2.19
CA ARG A 119 15.62 9.79 -3.07
C ARG A 119 15.80 10.40 -4.46
N GLN A 120 17.00 10.29 -5.04
CA GLN A 120 17.35 10.90 -6.32
C GLN A 120 16.81 10.09 -7.51
N ILE A 121 15.49 9.88 -7.56
CA ILE A 121 14.87 9.01 -8.57
C ILE A 121 15.01 9.55 -9.98
N HIS A 122 15.23 10.86 -10.15
CA HIS A 122 15.49 11.50 -11.44
C HIS A 122 16.70 10.92 -12.19
N LEU A 123 17.63 10.26 -11.47
CA LEU A 123 18.78 9.55 -12.04
C LEU A 123 18.42 8.19 -12.65
N LEU A 124 17.22 7.66 -12.36
CA LEU A 124 16.74 6.42 -12.98
C LEU A 124 16.33 6.66 -14.44
N PRO A 125 16.40 5.65 -15.31
CA PRO A 125 15.85 5.74 -16.66
C PRO A 125 14.35 6.09 -16.66
N LYS A 126 13.89 6.82 -17.69
CA LYS A 126 12.51 7.30 -17.76
C LYS A 126 11.51 6.15 -17.73
N GLU A 127 11.79 5.05 -18.41
CA GLU A 127 10.98 3.85 -18.45
C GLU A 127 10.75 3.21 -17.06
N VAL A 128 11.74 3.29 -16.17
CA VAL A 128 11.62 2.83 -14.77
C VAL A 128 10.71 3.77 -13.99
N ARG A 129 10.93 5.08 -14.10
CA ARG A 129 10.09 6.07 -13.38
C ARG A 129 8.64 6.02 -13.83
N CYS A 130 8.40 5.83 -15.13
CA CYS A 130 7.06 5.75 -15.70
C CYS A 130 6.29 4.46 -15.33
N SER A 131 6.94 3.45 -14.76
CA SER A 131 6.31 2.16 -14.41
C SER A 131 6.10 1.96 -12.91
N ILE A 132 6.43 2.97 -12.10
CA ILE A 132 6.18 3.02 -10.67
C ILE A 132 4.93 3.87 -10.41
N ALA A 133 3.93 3.27 -9.77
CA ALA A 133 2.59 3.84 -9.67
C ALA A 133 2.55 5.21 -9.00
N PHE A 134 3.17 5.36 -7.83
CA PHE A 134 3.14 6.62 -7.06
C PHE A 134 4.02 7.73 -7.66
N LEU A 135 4.82 7.45 -8.69
CA LEU A 135 5.55 8.46 -9.46
C LEU A 135 4.71 9.06 -10.60
N ARG A 136 3.44 8.67 -10.73
CA ARG A 136 2.48 9.28 -11.64
C ARG A 136 1.52 10.16 -10.84
N ILE A 137 1.40 11.44 -11.22
CA ILE A 137 0.57 12.41 -10.48
C ILE A 137 -0.91 12.00 -10.35
N TRP A 138 -1.47 11.39 -11.39
CA TRP A 138 -2.88 10.99 -11.37
C TRP A 138 -3.13 9.76 -10.48
N CYS A 139 -2.13 8.87 -10.37
CA CYS A 139 -2.19 7.79 -9.38
C CYS A 139 -2.10 8.36 -7.96
N LEU A 140 -1.33 9.43 -7.74
CA LEU A 140 -1.32 10.13 -6.45
C LEU A 140 -2.71 10.70 -6.09
N ALA A 141 -3.44 11.26 -7.06
CA ALA A 141 -4.82 11.71 -6.82
C ALA A 141 -5.74 10.56 -6.38
N GLU A 142 -5.60 9.38 -6.98
CA GLU A 142 -6.39 8.19 -6.62
C GLU A 142 -5.96 7.63 -5.24
N VAL A 143 -4.66 7.62 -4.92
CA VAL A 143 -4.15 7.30 -3.58
C VAL A 143 -4.74 8.25 -2.54
N MET A 144 -4.78 9.54 -2.83
CA MET A 144 -5.36 10.54 -1.92
C MET A 144 -6.86 10.27 -1.69
N ALA A 145 -7.61 9.96 -2.74
CA ALA A 145 -9.03 9.58 -2.62
C ALA A 145 -9.20 8.29 -1.79
N ALA A 146 -8.32 7.32 -1.96
CA ALA A 146 -8.33 6.09 -1.15
C ALA A 146 -8.05 6.40 0.33
N ILE A 147 -7.05 7.23 0.63
CA ILE A 147 -6.72 7.62 2.01
C ILE A 147 -7.89 8.38 2.66
N ASP A 148 -8.47 9.37 1.97
CA ASP A 148 -9.63 10.14 2.45
C ASP A 148 -10.86 9.25 2.72
N GLY A 149 -11.10 8.29 1.82
CA GLY A 149 -12.14 7.28 1.97
C GLY A 149 -11.84 6.19 3.01
N GLU A 150 -10.66 6.19 3.64
CA GLU A 150 -10.15 5.09 4.48
C GLU A 150 -10.17 3.72 3.77
N ILE A 151 -9.95 3.74 2.46
CA ILE A 151 -9.90 2.56 1.58
C ILE A 151 -8.50 1.95 1.64
N ALA A 152 -8.44 0.63 1.74
CA ALA A 152 -7.18 -0.10 1.81
C ALA A 152 -6.33 0.11 0.54
N VAL A 153 -5.11 0.62 0.69
CA VAL A 153 -4.14 0.73 -0.42
C VAL A 153 -3.31 -0.55 -0.47
N VAL A 154 -3.53 -1.36 -1.50
CA VAL A 154 -2.84 -2.63 -1.73
C VAL A 154 -1.81 -2.44 -2.83
N MET A 155 -0.53 -2.50 -2.47
CA MET A 155 0.57 -2.42 -3.43
C MET A 155 1.03 -3.81 -3.82
N LYS A 156 1.20 -4.06 -5.12
CA LYS A 156 1.70 -5.31 -5.70
C LYS A 156 2.94 -5.00 -6.54
N ILE A 157 4.12 -5.36 -6.07
CA ILE A 157 5.37 -5.10 -6.78
C ILE A 157 5.96 -6.41 -7.26
N GLY A 158 6.15 -6.56 -8.58
CA GLY A 158 6.54 -7.85 -9.13
C GLY A 158 6.53 -7.94 -10.65
N LYS A 159 6.43 -9.17 -11.15
CA LYS A 159 6.48 -9.49 -12.58
C LYS A 159 5.37 -10.45 -12.98
N MET A 160 5.00 -10.38 -14.24
CA MET A 160 4.16 -11.40 -14.87
C MET A 160 4.95 -12.70 -15.02
N VAL A 161 4.31 -13.82 -14.71
CA VAL A 161 4.84 -15.16 -14.90
C VAL A 161 3.78 -16.01 -15.60
N PRO A 162 4.15 -17.14 -16.24
CA PRO A 162 3.16 -18.11 -16.67
C PRO A 162 2.30 -18.56 -15.48
N ASP A 163 0.99 -18.58 -15.66
CA ASP A 163 0.06 -19.10 -14.66
C ASP A 163 0.32 -20.61 -14.49
N LYS A 164 0.60 -21.02 -13.24
CA LYS A 164 0.88 -22.42 -12.89
C LYS A 164 -0.35 -23.32 -13.03
N ASN A 165 -1.55 -22.75 -12.92
CA ASN A 165 -2.82 -23.47 -12.87
C ASN A 165 -3.59 -23.42 -14.20
N LYS A 166 -3.24 -22.49 -15.10
CA LYS A 166 -3.94 -22.29 -16.37
C LYS A 166 -2.96 -22.28 -17.54
N LYS A 167 -3.03 -23.29 -18.41
CA LYS A 167 -2.19 -23.37 -19.61
C LYS A 167 -2.41 -22.12 -20.49
N GLY A 168 -1.34 -21.36 -20.72
CA GLY A 168 -1.38 -20.09 -21.46
C GLY A 168 -1.92 -18.90 -20.67
N GLY A 169 -2.22 -19.08 -19.38
CA GLY A 169 -2.58 -18.00 -18.47
C GLY A 169 -1.37 -17.18 -18.02
N ILE A 170 -1.64 -15.99 -17.48
CA ILE A 170 -0.64 -15.09 -16.92
C ILE A 170 -0.92 -14.95 -15.43
N GLY A 171 0.05 -15.31 -14.60
CA GLY A 171 0.04 -15.09 -13.15
C GLY A 171 0.94 -13.94 -12.72
N PHE A 172 0.94 -13.66 -11.43
CA PHE A 172 1.79 -12.65 -10.79
C PHE A 172 2.79 -13.32 -9.87
N LEU A 173 4.01 -12.76 -9.82
CA LEU A 173 5.02 -13.14 -8.84
C LEU A 173 5.57 -11.86 -8.22
N GLY A 174 5.41 -11.73 -6.90
CA GLY A 174 5.99 -10.64 -6.12
C GLY A 174 7.52 -10.59 -6.23
N ASP A 175 8.10 -9.43 -5.99
CA ASP A 175 9.56 -9.23 -5.97
C ASP A 175 9.98 -8.50 -4.70
N TYR A 176 10.55 -9.23 -3.74
CA TYR A 176 10.94 -8.70 -2.43
C TYR A 176 12.00 -7.61 -2.53
N SER A 177 13.07 -7.86 -3.31
CA SER A 177 14.18 -6.91 -3.48
C SER A 177 13.70 -5.62 -4.14
N MET A 178 12.85 -5.73 -5.17
CA MET A 178 12.21 -4.57 -5.78
C MET A 178 11.32 -3.83 -4.78
N THR A 179 10.52 -4.56 -4.00
CA THR A 179 9.64 -3.96 -2.99
C THR A 179 10.45 -3.13 -1.98
N GLN A 180 11.56 -3.68 -1.49
CA GLN A 180 12.47 -2.98 -0.59
C GLN A 180 13.12 -1.75 -1.26
N ALA A 181 13.61 -1.91 -2.50
CA ALA A 181 14.23 -0.81 -3.24
C ALA A 181 13.25 0.35 -3.49
N VAL A 182 12.02 0.02 -3.86
CA VAL A 182 10.93 0.99 -4.07
C VAL A 182 10.58 1.69 -2.77
N ALA A 183 10.41 0.94 -1.68
CA ALA A 183 10.08 1.51 -0.37
C ALA A 183 11.10 2.57 0.09
N ASN A 184 12.38 2.34 -0.19
CA ASN A 184 13.48 3.26 0.16
C ASN A 184 13.44 4.58 -0.63
N VAL A 185 12.84 4.62 -1.82
CA VAL A 185 12.80 5.81 -2.68
C VAL A 185 11.43 6.48 -2.76
N ILE A 186 10.43 6.05 -1.97
CA ILE A 186 9.10 6.67 -1.96
C ILE A 186 9.19 8.12 -1.51
N ASP A 187 8.79 8.99 -2.43
CA ASP A 187 8.54 10.41 -2.23
C ASP A 187 7.53 10.90 -3.27
N ILE A 188 6.29 11.15 -2.83
CA ILE A 188 5.19 11.54 -3.71
C ILE A 188 5.41 12.90 -4.39
N GLU A 189 6.25 13.77 -3.84
CA GLU A 189 6.50 15.10 -4.44
C GLU A 189 7.25 14.99 -5.77
N GLN A 190 7.94 13.86 -5.96
CA GLN A 190 8.66 13.55 -7.18
C GLN A 190 7.76 12.96 -8.27
N ALA A 191 6.45 12.81 -8.01
CA ALA A 191 5.50 12.39 -9.03
C ALA A 191 5.58 13.27 -10.28
N GLU A 192 5.58 12.62 -11.44
CA GLU A 192 5.65 13.23 -12.76
C GLU A 192 4.25 13.40 -13.35
N ALA A 193 4.09 14.44 -14.15
CA ALA A 193 2.87 14.79 -14.85
C ALA A 193 3.20 15.19 -16.29
N ALA A 194 2.29 14.93 -17.22
CA ALA A 194 2.43 15.43 -18.60
C ALA A 194 2.31 16.96 -18.65
N LEU A 195 1.48 17.55 -17.78
CA LEU A 195 1.31 18.98 -17.63
C LEU A 195 1.74 19.42 -16.23
N VAL A 196 2.58 20.47 -16.15
CA VAL A 196 3.06 21.02 -14.88
C VAL A 196 1.91 21.51 -13.99
N LYS A 197 0.86 22.08 -14.59
CA LYS A 197 -0.33 22.56 -13.87
C LYS A 197 -1.05 21.44 -13.10
N ASP A 198 -1.10 20.22 -13.64
CA ASP A 198 -1.71 19.08 -12.95
C ASP A 198 -0.90 18.69 -11.72
N LYS A 199 0.44 18.70 -11.85
CA LYS A 199 1.35 18.47 -10.73
C LYS A 199 1.15 19.49 -9.62
N GLU A 200 1.13 20.76 -9.95
CA GLU A 200 0.91 21.84 -8.98
C GLU A 200 -0.46 21.74 -8.31
N LEU A 201 -1.51 21.43 -9.08
CA LEU A 201 -2.86 21.26 -8.57
C LEU A 201 -2.95 20.10 -7.59
N ILE A 202 -2.50 18.91 -7.97
CA ILE A 202 -2.61 17.71 -7.11
C ILE A 202 -1.72 17.85 -5.87
N LEU A 203 -0.49 18.35 -5.99
CA LEU A 203 0.37 18.58 -4.82
C LEU A 203 -0.16 19.68 -3.89
N SER A 204 -0.83 20.71 -4.41
CA SER A 204 -1.47 21.71 -3.56
C SER A 204 -2.63 21.12 -2.75
N LYS A 205 -3.46 20.27 -3.36
CA LYS A 205 -4.50 19.49 -2.67
C LYS A 205 -3.88 18.56 -1.62
N ALA A 206 -2.81 17.85 -1.98
CA ALA A 206 -2.11 16.94 -1.06
C ALA A 206 -1.58 17.66 0.19
N ARG A 207 -1.07 18.90 0.05
CA ARG A 207 -0.62 19.74 1.18
C ARG A 207 -1.76 20.15 2.12
N GLN A 208 -2.98 20.30 1.61
CA GLN A 208 -4.14 20.72 2.38
C GLN A 208 -4.92 19.55 3.00
N MET A 209 -4.68 18.33 2.54
CA MET A 209 -5.37 17.14 3.01
C MET A 209 -5.10 16.91 4.50
N LYS A 210 -6.13 16.53 5.24
CA LYS A 210 -6.04 16.18 6.66
C LYS A 210 -6.68 14.82 6.89
N SER A 211 -6.15 14.09 7.87
CA SER A 211 -6.82 12.96 8.49
C SER A 211 -8.18 13.36 9.07
N LYS A 212 -9.08 12.39 9.27
CA LYS A 212 -10.44 12.65 9.78
C LYS A 212 -10.46 13.24 11.20
N ASP A 213 -9.48 12.91 12.02
CA ASP A 213 -9.30 13.48 13.36
C ASP A 213 -8.52 14.81 13.34
N GLY A 214 -7.95 15.19 12.19
CA GLY A 214 -7.17 16.40 12.01
C GLY A 214 -5.77 16.36 12.62
N GLU A 215 -5.31 15.21 13.14
CA GLU A 215 -4.01 15.08 13.82
C GLU A 215 -2.83 14.97 12.85
N GLU A 216 -3.07 14.39 11.67
CA GLU A 216 -2.12 14.30 10.56
C GLU A 216 -2.64 15.01 9.32
N GLY A 217 -1.73 15.40 8.44
CA GLY A 217 -2.08 15.95 7.16
C GLY A 217 -0.88 16.19 6.25
N GLY A 218 -1.18 16.74 5.10
CA GLY A 218 -0.19 17.13 4.12
C GLY A 218 0.55 15.96 3.48
N LEU A 219 1.70 16.31 2.91
CA LEU A 219 2.55 15.39 2.14
C LEU A 219 3.15 14.28 3.00
N PHE A 220 3.45 14.57 4.27
CA PHE A 220 4.04 13.60 5.20
C PHE A 220 3.11 12.40 5.41
N MET A 221 1.84 12.66 5.71
CA MET A 221 0.83 11.63 5.93
C MET A 221 0.67 10.74 4.69
N ILE A 222 0.56 11.35 3.51
CA ILE A 222 0.38 10.59 2.26
C ILE A 222 1.63 9.75 1.95
N ASN A 223 2.84 10.31 2.10
CA ASN A 223 4.09 9.57 1.97
C ASN A 223 4.16 8.37 2.93
N SER A 224 3.76 8.57 4.19
CA SER A 224 3.72 7.51 5.20
C SER A 224 2.78 6.37 4.78
N LYS A 225 1.56 6.69 4.31
CA LYS A 225 0.60 5.68 3.83
C LYS A 225 1.08 4.92 2.60
N VAL A 226 1.74 5.59 1.65
CA VAL A 226 2.33 4.90 0.47
C VAL A 226 3.49 3.99 0.88
N LYS A 227 4.34 4.42 1.81
CA LYS A 227 5.41 3.59 2.39
C LYS A 227 4.85 2.38 3.13
N ALA A 228 3.82 2.58 3.94
CA ALA A 228 3.14 1.50 4.66
C ALA A 228 2.53 0.48 3.70
N ALA A 229 1.96 0.90 2.57
CA ALA A 229 1.44 0.00 1.55
C ALA A 229 2.57 -0.83 0.88
N ALA A 230 3.73 -0.22 0.61
CA ALA A 230 4.90 -0.93 0.10
C ALA A 230 5.45 -1.93 1.15
N TRP A 231 5.51 -1.52 2.41
CA TRP A 231 5.93 -2.38 3.51
C TRP A 231 4.99 -3.58 3.70
N ALA A 232 3.68 -3.34 3.66
CA ALA A 232 2.67 -4.39 3.72
C ALA A 232 2.82 -5.38 2.56
N SER A 233 3.15 -4.90 1.35
CA SER A 233 3.49 -5.78 0.23
C SER A 233 4.71 -6.65 0.53
N MET A 234 5.69 -6.14 1.27
CA MET A 234 6.90 -6.87 1.62
C MET A 234 6.62 -7.96 2.67
N VAL A 235 5.84 -7.62 3.70
CA VAL A 235 5.37 -8.57 4.72
C VAL A 235 4.48 -9.64 4.09
N CYS A 236 3.65 -9.25 3.11
CA CYS A 236 2.77 -10.18 2.41
C CYS A 236 3.45 -10.92 1.24
N TYR A 237 4.78 -10.83 1.08
CA TYR A 237 5.48 -11.41 -0.06
C TYR A 237 5.18 -12.92 -0.22
N ASP A 238 5.21 -13.67 0.89
CA ASP A 238 4.85 -15.09 0.94
C ASP A 238 3.38 -15.33 1.37
N LEU A 239 2.59 -14.26 1.51
CA LEU A 239 1.19 -14.28 1.95
C LEU A 239 0.27 -13.50 1.00
N PRO A 240 0.27 -13.78 -0.33
CA PRO A 240 -0.54 -13.02 -1.29
C PRO A 240 -2.05 -13.06 -0.99
N LYS A 241 -2.52 -14.13 -0.33
CA LYS A 241 -3.91 -14.27 0.15
C LYS A 241 -4.33 -13.23 1.18
N VAL A 242 -3.41 -12.69 1.98
CA VAL A 242 -3.70 -11.59 2.91
C VAL A 242 -4.08 -10.33 2.14
N GLN A 243 -3.36 -10.04 1.05
CA GLN A 243 -3.67 -8.89 0.19
C GLN A 243 -4.97 -9.09 -0.58
N ALA A 244 -5.28 -10.30 -1.04
CA ALA A 244 -6.59 -10.63 -1.62
C ALA A 244 -7.71 -10.42 -0.58
N ALA A 245 -7.54 -10.94 0.65
CA ALA A 245 -8.53 -10.75 1.71
C ALA A 245 -8.70 -9.28 2.13
N ALA A 246 -7.65 -8.46 2.03
CA ALA A 246 -7.72 -7.01 2.21
C ALA A 246 -8.55 -6.32 1.11
N CYS A 247 -8.64 -6.93 -0.07
CA CYS A 247 -9.52 -6.51 -1.16
C CYS A 247 -10.95 -7.05 -1.04
N GLY A 248 -11.29 -7.69 0.08
CA GLY A 248 -12.62 -8.26 0.31
C GLY A 248 -12.84 -9.66 -0.30
N ASP A 249 -11.76 -10.35 -0.66
CA ASP A 249 -11.82 -11.75 -1.06
C ASP A 249 -11.92 -12.70 0.15
N LYS A 250 -12.42 -13.91 -0.11
CA LYS A 250 -12.53 -15.01 0.85
C LYS A 250 -11.39 -16.01 0.72
N ALA A 251 -10.39 -15.73 -0.12
CA ALA A 251 -9.21 -16.56 -0.35
C ALA A 251 -8.45 -16.95 0.95
N LEU A 252 -8.52 -16.11 1.98
CA LEU A 252 -7.97 -16.40 3.30
C LEU A 252 -8.99 -17.20 4.13
N ALA A 253 -8.73 -18.48 4.32
CA ALA A 253 -9.56 -19.37 5.14
C ALA A 253 -9.34 -19.09 6.64
N ILE A 254 -9.89 -17.98 7.13
CA ILE A 254 -9.78 -17.55 8.53
C ILE A 254 -10.47 -18.54 9.46
N ASP A 255 -11.61 -19.10 9.04
CA ASP A 255 -12.32 -20.15 9.77
C ASP A 255 -11.48 -21.42 9.89
N GLY A 256 -11.12 -21.81 11.12
CA GLY A 256 -10.35 -23.02 11.39
C GLY A 256 -8.84 -22.90 11.15
N ALA A 257 -8.33 -21.70 10.86
CA ALA A 257 -6.89 -21.47 10.78
C ALA A 257 -6.22 -21.69 12.15
N LYS A 258 -4.97 -22.15 12.11
CA LYS A 258 -4.13 -22.22 13.31
C LYS A 258 -3.88 -20.81 13.85
N GLN A 259 -3.82 -20.66 15.18
CA GLN A 259 -3.57 -19.38 15.84
C GLN A 259 -2.33 -18.65 15.29
N ALA A 260 -1.25 -19.38 15.00
CA ALA A 260 -0.02 -18.79 14.45
C ALA A 260 -0.27 -18.05 13.12
N HIS A 261 -1.12 -18.59 12.24
CA HIS A 261 -1.49 -17.93 10.99
C HIS A 261 -2.39 -16.72 11.25
N ILE A 262 -3.32 -16.80 12.22
CA ILE A 262 -4.17 -15.66 12.59
C ILE A 262 -3.30 -14.49 13.08
N ASP A 263 -2.30 -14.75 13.92
CA ASP A 263 -1.38 -13.73 14.43
C ASP A 263 -0.49 -13.16 13.30
N GLU A 264 0.02 -14.02 12.42
CA GLU A 264 0.82 -13.61 11.24
C GLU A 264 0.01 -12.72 10.28
N TRP A 265 -1.21 -13.12 9.93
CA TRP A 265 -2.09 -12.34 9.08
C TRP A 265 -2.51 -11.03 9.75
N ALA A 266 -2.69 -11.02 11.07
CA ALA A 266 -3.04 -9.82 11.81
C ALA A 266 -1.86 -8.82 11.82
N MET A 267 -0.64 -9.31 11.95
CA MET A 267 0.57 -8.48 11.85
C MET A 267 0.68 -7.80 10.47
N ALA A 268 0.45 -8.55 9.40
CA ALA A 268 0.42 -8.02 8.04
C ALA A 268 -0.73 -7.02 7.82
N ALA A 269 -1.95 -7.37 8.25
CA ALA A 269 -3.12 -6.51 8.13
C ALA A 269 -2.99 -5.21 8.94
N ALA A 270 -2.38 -5.29 10.13
CA ALA A 270 -2.16 -4.15 11.00
C ALA A 270 -1.16 -3.16 10.41
N GLY A 271 -0.01 -3.63 9.91
CA GLY A 271 0.99 -2.79 9.23
C GLY A 271 0.49 -2.19 7.91
N GLY A 272 -0.34 -2.92 7.17
CA GLY A 272 -0.96 -2.44 5.93
C GLY A 272 -2.15 -1.50 6.11
N GLY A 273 -2.66 -1.34 7.33
CA GLY A 273 -3.89 -0.56 7.58
C GLY A 273 -5.13 -1.22 6.96
N TYR A 274 -5.15 -2.54 6.83
CA TYR A 274 -6.25 -3.32 6.29
C TYR A 274 -7.33 -3.53 7.37
N HIS A 275 -7.91 -2.43 7.85
CA HIS A 275 -8.73 -2.39 9.07
C HIS A 275 -9.88 -3.41 9.08
N GLN A 276 -10.58 -3.61 7.97
CA GLN A 276 -11.66 -4.60 7.90
C GLN A 276 -11.15 -6.05 8.04
N LEU A 277 -9.99 -6.36 7.46
CA LEU A 277 -9.35 -7.66 7.63
C LEU A 277 -8.81 -7.81 9.06
N LEU A 278 -8.15 -6.78 9.59
CA LEU A 278 -7.65 -6.78 10.96
C LEU A 278 -8.77 -7.02 11.97
N GLN A 279 -9.93 -6.35 11.81
CA GLN A 279 -11.07 -6.58 12.69
C GLN A 279 -11.51 -8.04 12.67
N ARG A 280 -11.68 -8.64 11.47
CA ARG A 280 -12.05 -10.05 11.35
C ARG A 280 -11.04 -10.99 12.00
N LEU A 281 -9.74 -10.67 11.96
CA LEU A 281 -8.71 -11.47 12.60
C LEU A 281 -8.74 -11.32 14.13
N LEU A 282 -8.98 -10.10 14.64
CA LEU A 282 -9.16 -9.84 16.07
C LEU A 282 -10.40 -10.53 16.63
N ASP A 283 -11.51 -10.55 15.88
CA ASP A 283 -12.72 -11.29 16.23
C ASP A 283 -12.47 -12.81 16.33
N ARG A 284 -11.36 -13.29 15.75
CA ARG A 284 -10.90 -14.69 15.79
C ARG A 284 -9.72 -14.91 16.72
N GLY A 285 -9.49 -13.96 17.63
CA GLY A 285 -8.51 -14.09 18.69
C GLY A 285 -7.08 -13.76 18.28
N ALA A 286 -6.86 -13.00 17.20
CA ALA A 286 -5.53 -12.47 16.90
C ALA A 286 -4.94 -11.71 18.10
N ARG A 287 -3.68 -11.99 18.40
CA ARG A 287 -2.95 -11.42 19.53
C ARG A 287 -2.08 -10.26 19.08
N ALA A 288 -2.08 -9.17 19.83
CA ALA A 288 -1.40 -7.95 19.45
C ALA A 288 0.13 -8.00 19.69
N GLY A 289 0.57 -8.72 20.73
CA GLY A 289 1.93 -8.72 21.23
C GLY A 289 2.73 -9.99 20.95
N VAL A 290 2.26 -10.85 20.03
CA VAL A 290 2.99 -12.07 19.65
C VAL A 290 4.01 -11.74 18.58
N VAL A 291 5.27 -12.10 18.82
CA VAL A 291 6.34 -12.00 17.83
C VAL A 291 6.11 -13.09 16.78
N VAL A 292 5.88 -12.67 15.53
CA VAL A 292 5.80 -13.58 14.40
C VAL A 292 7.23 -13.99 14.02
N PRO A 293 7.53 -15.29 13.82
CA PRO A 293 8.89 -15.76 13.52
C PRO A 293 9.53 -15.02 12.34
N GLY A 294 10.76 -14.52 12.53
CA GLY A 294 11.49 -13.74 11.51
C GLY A 294 10.89 -12.36 11.23
N SER A 295 9.98 -11.88 12.09
CA SER A 295 9.25 -10.63 11.90
C SER A 295 9.03 -9.92 13.24
N VAL A 296 8.00 -9.08 13.32
CA VAL A 296 7.65 -8.23 14.45
C VAL A 296 6.27 -8.60 15.01
N THR A 297 5.83 -7.93 16.08
CA THR A 297 4.45 -8.05 16.57
C THR A 297 3.47 -7.27 15.71
N ALA A 298 2.18 -7.56 15.82
CA ALA A 298 1.16 -6.73 15.15
C ALA A 298 1.17 -5.28 15.67
N MET A 299 1.38 -5.08 16.97
CA MET A 299 1.48 -3.75 17.59
C MET A 299 2.67 -2.95 17.05
N THR A 300 3.87 -3.55 17.02
CA THR A 300 5.08 -2.88 16.52
C THR A 300 5.04 -2.68 15.01
N SER A 301 4.43 -3.59 14.24
CA SER A 301 4.17 -3.43 12.80
C SER A 301 3.26 -2.23 12.51
N ALA A 302 2.13 -2.10 13.22
CA ALA A 302 1.23 -0.97 13.09
C ALA A 302 1.91 0.36 13.47
N ALA A 303 2.70 0.34 14.55
CA ALA A 303 3.43 1.51 15.03
C ALA A 303 4.45 2.01 14.00
N TYR A 304 5.32 1.12 13.51
CA TYR A 304 6.34 1.44 12.51
C TYR A 304 5.73 2.02 11.22
N ASN A 305 4.60 1.47 10.77
CA ASN A 305 3.94 1.87 9.54
C ASN A 305 2.95 3.05 9.70
N GLY A 306 2.91 3.68 10.88
CA GLY A 306 2.02 4.81 11.14
C GLY A 306 0.54 4.52 10.96
N GLN A 307 0.12 3.31 11.36
CA GLN A 307 -1.27 2.88 11.30
C GLN A 307 -1.96 3.12 12.64
N LEU A 308 -2.24 4.40 12.95
CA LEU A 308 -2.87 4.80 14.21
C LEU A 308 -4.18 4.03 14.47
N LYS A 309 -5.05 3.91 13.47
CA LYS A 309 -6.31 3.18 13.61
C LYS A 309 -6.07 1.68 13.88
N SER A 310 -5.07 1.06 13.28
CA SER A 310 -4.65 -0.31 13.65
C SER A 310 -4.18 -0.38 15.10
N LEU A 311 -3.39 0.59 15.61
CA LEU A 311 -2.99 0.64 17.03
C LEU A 311 -4.22 0.74 17.95
N GLN A 312 -5.18 1.59 17.62
CA GLN A 312 -6.43 1.75 18.36
C GLN A 312 -7.34 0.52 18.32
N MET A 313 -7.21 -0.32 17.30
CA MET A 313 -7.89 -1.62 17.22
C MET A 313 -7.16 -2.67 18.05
N LEU A 314 -5.85 -2.76 17.90
CA LEU A 314 -4.99 -3.73 18.59
C LEU A 314 -4.97 -3.54 20.11
N ILE A 315 -5.05 -2.30 20.61
CA ILE A 315 -5.10 -2.03 22.06
C ILE A 315 -6.30 -2.70 22.74
N LYS A 316 -7.37 -2.96 21.98
CA LYS A 316 -8.61 -3.60 22.46
C LYS A 316 -8.52 -5.13 22.45
N ALA A 317 -7.45 -5.71 21.89
CA ALA A 317 -7.19 -7.14 21.98
C ALA A 317 -6.88 -7.54 23.45
N PRO A 318 -7.10 -8.81 23.86
CA PRO A 318 -6.86 -9.25 25.23
C PRO A 318 -5.46 -8.96 25.78
N ASP A 319 -4.43 -9.03 24.93
CA ASP A 319 -3.04 -8.72 25.26
C ASP A 319 -2.59 -7.33 24.78
N GLY A 320 -3.52 -6.51 24.26
CA GLY A 320 -3.24 -5.23 23.59
C GLY A 320 -2.55 -4.20 24.48
N ALA A 321 -3.06 -4.00 25.70
CA ALA A 321 -2.46 -3.07 26.66
C ALA A 321 -1.01 -3.44 26.98
N ARG A 322 -0.72 -4.74 27.15
CA ARG A 322 0.63 -5.24 27.37
C ARG A 322 1.50 -5.05 26.12
N ALA A 323 0.97 -5.39 24.94
CA ALA A 323 1.68 -5.25 23.67
C ALA A 323 2.09 -3.79 23.34
N ALA A 324 1.36 -2.80 23.85
CA ALA A 324 1.67 -1.38 23.64
C ALA A 324 2.90 -0.89 24.45
N ILE A 325 3.27 -1.61 25.51
CA ILE A 325 4.31 -1.18 26.46
C ILE A 325 5.51 -2.14 26.53
N ASP A 326 5.25 -3.44 26.33
CA ASP A 326 6.29 -4.46 26.45
C ASP A 326 7.22 -4.42 25.23
N PRO A 327 8.52 -4.64 25.44
CA PRO A 327 9.46 -4.74 24.35
C PRO A 327 9.36 -6.09 23.65
N ASP A 328 9.71 -6.12 22.36
CA ASP A 328 9.93 -7.35 21.61
C ASP A 328 11.32 -7.96 21.90
N ASP A 329 11.66 -9.01 21.14
CA ASP A 329 12.92 -9.74 21.28
C ASP A 329 14.16 -8.89 20.97
N ASP A 330 14.05 -7.74 20.31
CA ASP A 330 15.17 -6.81 20.09
C ASP A 330 15.21 -5.68 21.13
N GLY A 331 14.29 -5.71 22.09
CA GLY A 331 14.09 -4.64 23.07
C GLY A 331 13.32 -3.45 22.49
N ASP A 332 12.86 -3.52 21.23
CA ASP A 332 12.09 -2.44 20.62
C ASP A 332 10.65 -2.46 21.16
N THR A 333 10.12 -1.28 21.41
CA THR A 333 8.75 -1.09 21.91
C THR A 333 7.89 -0.52 20.80
N ALA A 334 6.57 -0.60 20.94
CA ALA A 334 5.68 0.07 20.00
C ALA A 334 6.02 1.56 19.85
N ILE A 335 6.41 2.25 20.94
CA ILE A 335 6.74 3.69 20.89
C ILE A 335 8.08 3.94 20.19
N SER A 336 9.09 3.08 20.37
CA SER A 336 10.35 3.20 19.62
C SER A 336 10.12 2.97 18.13
N MET A 337 9.22 2.05 17.76
CA MET A 337 8.83 1.81 16.36
C MET A 337 7.99 2.92 15.76
N ALA A 338 7.03 3.49 16.49
CA ALA A 338 6.29 4.67 16.03
C ALA A 338 7.22 5.87 15.80
N ALA A 339 8.18 6.10 16.70
CA ALA A 339 9.16 7.15 16.56
C ALA A 339 10.05 6.93 15.33
N ARG A 340 10.54 5.70 15.13
CA ARG A 340 11.33 5.30 13.96
C ARG A 340 10.59 5.49 12.63
N GLY A 341 9.29 5.16 12.62
CA GLY A 341 8.41 5.34 11.47
C GLY A 341 7.97 6.79 11.24
N GLY A 342 8.29 7.70 12.16
CA GLY A 342 7.86 9.09 12.14
C GLY A 342 6.36 9.30 12.46
N CYS A 343 5.69 8.31 13.04
CA CYS A 343 4.27 8.40 13.38
C CYS A 343 4.06 9.18 14.69
N ALA A 344 4.05 10.51 14.60
CA ALA A 344 3.83 11.38 15.75
C ALA A 344 2.50 11.11 16.50
N PRO A 345 1.35 10.88 15.83
CA PRO A 345 0.13 10.48 16.54
C PRO A 345 0.24 9.13 17.23
N GLY A 346 0.91 8.16 16.60
CA GLY A 346 1.18 6.85 17.20
C GLY A 346 2.00 6.98 18.48
N VAL A 347 3.04 7.83 18.47
CA VAL A 347 3.84 8.15 19.66
C VAL A 347 2.95 8.78 20.76
N ARG A 348 2.12 9.78 20.43
CA ARG A 348 1.20 10.40 21.40
C ARG A 348 0.22 9.39 21.99
N PHE A 349 -0.40 8.58 21.12
CA PHE A 349 -1.32 7.52 21.52
C PHE A 349 -0.65 6.53 22.47
N LEU A 350 0.57 6.07 22.17
CA LEU A 350 1.29 5.13 23.01
C LEU A 350 1.72 5.73 24.36
N ILE A 351 2.08 7.02 24.41
CA ILE A 351 2.29 7.74 25.68
C ILE A 351 1.03 7.74 26.53
N GLN A 352 -0.15 7.96 25.93
CA GLN A 352 -1.43 7.89 26.64
C GLN A 352 -1.74 6.48 27.18
N GLN A 353 -1.21 5.43 26.54
CA GLN A 353 -1.30 4.05 27.02
C GLN A 353 -0.22 3.70 28.07
N GLY A 354 0.63 4.66 28.47
CA GLY A 354 1.65 4.47 29.49
C GLY A 354 3.01 3.97 28.97
N ALA A 355 3.28 4.08 27.67
CA ALA A 355 4.59 3.72 27.13
C ALA A 355 5.71 4.66 27.63
N ASP A 356 6.85 4.07 28.02
CA ASP A 356 8.02 4.80 28.49
C ASP A 356 8.85 5.35 27.32
N VAL A 357 8.93 6.68 27.21
CA VAL A 357 9.69 7.40 26.18
C VAL A 357 11.21 7.34 26.35
N SER A 358 11.68 6.90 27.52
CA SER A 358 13.10 6.84 27.89
C SER A 358 13.71 5.44 27.77
N LYS A 359 12.88 4.41 27.62
CA LYS A 359 13.32 3.00 27.60
C LYS A 359 14.18 2.70 26.37
N PRO A 360 15.46 2.34 26.52
CA PRO A 360 16.30 1.96 25.40
C PRO A 360 16.01 0.52 24.96
N ASN A 361 16.22 0.24 23.67
CA ASN A 361 16.25 -1.13 23.16
C ASN A 361 17.59 -1.83 23.49
N LYS A 362 17.78 -3.09 23.04
CA LYS A 362 18.98 -3.87 23.39
C LYS A 362 20.31 -3.27 22.90
N VAL A 363 20.27 -2.40 21.89
CA VAL A 363 21.45 -1.69 21.38
C VAL A 363 21.60 -0.28 21.98
N GLY A 364 20.82 0.05 23.00
CA GLY A 364 20.93 1.32 23.74
C GLY A 364 20.14 2.48 23.13
N ASN A 365 19.36 2.27 22.07
CA ASN A 365 18.64 3.35 21.40
C ASN A 365 17.30 3.63 22.06
N THR A 366 17.09 4.87 22.48
CA THR A 366 15.78 5.36 22.96
C THR A 366 14.83 5.65 21.79
N PRO A 367 13.51 5.78 22.02
CA PRO A 367 12.56 6.23 21.01
C PRO A 367 13.00 7.52 20.30
N LEU A 368 13.54 8.49 21.04
CA LEU A 368 14.05 9.74 20.46
C LEU A 368 15.25 9.50 19.53
N MET A 369 16.18 8.62 19.91
CA MET A 369 17.30 8.26 19.04
C MET A 369 16.81 7.54 17.78
N ARG A 370 15.82 6.64 17.90
CA ARG A 370 15.22 5.93 16.77
C ARG A 370 14.51 6.87 15.79
N ALA A 371 13.92 7.98 16.25
CA ALA A 371 13.33 9.00 15.37
C ALA A 371 14.37 9.64 14.44
N GLY A 372 15.62 9.80 14.90
CA GLY A 372 16.72 10.32 14.08
C GLY A 372 17.26 9.33 13.04
N MET A 373 16.87 8.05 13.10
CA MET A 373 17.39 6.97 12.24
C MET A 373 16.51 6.69 11.01
N ALA A 374 15.53 7.55 10.70
CA ALA A 374 14.45 7.20 9.80
C ALA A 374 14.85 6.94 8.33
N SER A 375 14.29 5.83 7.81
CA SER A 375 14.06 5.44 6.40
C SER A 375 15.18 4.83 5.53
N GLY A 376 16.15 4.12 6.11
CA GLY A 376 17.11 3.27 5.35
C GLY A 376 17.35 1.86 5.90
N ASP A 377 17.39 1.68 7.22
CA ASP A 377 18.04 0.48 7.80
C ASP A 377 17.09 -0.62 8.26
N MET A 378 16.34 -1.26 7.36
CA MET A 378 15.85 -2.61 7.67
C MET A 378 16.87 -3.64 7.15
N ALA A 379 17.92 -3.86 7.94
CA ALA A 379 18.52 -5.18 8.04
C ALA A 379 17.63 -5.99 8.99
N CYS A 380 16.51 -6.52 8.48
CA CYS A 380 15.93 -7.70 9.11
C CYS A 380 17.00 -8.79 8.98
N GLY A 381 17.45 -9.31 10.12
CA GLY A 381 18.44 -10.38 10.18
C GLY A 381 18.04 -11.56 9.32
N ALA A 382 19.05 -12.18 8.72
CA ALA A 382 18.96 -13.45 8.02
C ALA A 382 18.58 -14.59 8.97
#